data_AF-A0A7V0U9M1-F1
#
_entry.id   AF-A0A7V0U9M1-F1
#
_cell.length_a   1.000
_cell.length_b   1.000
_cell.length_c   1.000
_cell.angle_alpha   90.00
_cell.angle_beta   90.00
_cell.angle_gamma   90.00
#
_symmetry.space_group_name_H-M   'P 1'
#
loop_
_entity.id
_entity.type
_entity.pdbx_description
1 polymer ?
#
loop_
_entity_poly.entity_id
_entity_poly.type
_entity_poly.pdbx_seq_one_letter_code
_entity_poly.pdbx_strand_id
1 'polypeptide(L)'
;MEEKIIVKKPPKSPGLAGVLAFFFPFGTGQLYNGQPQKALIFFLVFAGLVTLQTTGEGQPFLGLSLGAFYIYQIIEAAQTAKRINRKAIAGEEYEEEAYADEVPELVKSGSIFWGAFLMIIGLVLLLANFEVIRYSTIFDLWPLIIIIIGIKLVVEYLSQKGESNNSER
;
A
#
# COMPACT_ATOMS: atom_id res chain seq x y z
N MET A 1 -4.23 -46.69 -20.31
CA MET A 1 -4.30 -45.28 -20.74
C MET A 1 -3.37 -44.52 -19.81
N GLU A 2 -2.19 -44.14 -20.30
CA GLU A 2 -1.22 -43.38 -19.51
C GLU A 2 -1.74 -41.95 -19.42
N GLU A 3 -2.21 -41.53 -18.24
CA GLU A 3 -2.48 -40.12 -17.98
C GLU A 3 -1.15 -39.37 -18.11
N LYS A 4 -1.01 -38.67 -19.24
CA LYS A 4 0.10 -37.77 -19.49
C LYS A 4 -0.04 -36.62 -18.49
N ILE A 5 0.67 -36.71 -17.36
CA ILE A 5 0.73 -35.64 -16.35
C ILE A 5 1.34 -34.42 -17.06
N ILE A 6 0.50 -33.48 -17.48
CA ILE A 6 0.95 -32.23 -18.08
C ILE A 6 1.56 -31.42 -16.94
N VAL A 7 2.88 -31.52 -16.77
CA VAL A 7 3.63 -30.69 -15.83
C VAL A 7 3.57 -29.25 -16.35
N LYS A 8 2.59 -28.48 -15.87
CA LYS A 8 2.44 -27.06 -16.19
C LYS A 8 3.64 -26.33 -15.58
N LYS A 9 4.55 -25.85 -16.43
CA LYS A 9 5.76 -25.14 -15.97
C LYS A 9 5.37 -23.83 -15.27
N PRO A 10 6.05 -23.46 -14.17
CA PRO A 10 5.79 -22.20 -13.48
C PRO A 10 6.12 -21.01 -14.41
N PRO A 11 5.24 -20.00 -14.54
CA PRO A 11 5.43 -18.88 -15.46
C PRO A 11 6.47 -17.84 -15.00
N LYS A 12 6.80 -17.77 -13.71
CA LYS A 12 7.72 -16.75 -13.14
C LYS A 12 8.88 -17.38 -12.38
N SER A 13 10.00 -16.68 -12.28
CA SER A 13 11.15 -17.10 -11.45
C SER A 13 11.20 -16.30 -10.15
N PRO A 14 10.95 -16.93 -8.98
CA PRO A 14 11.02 -16.23 -7.69
C PRO A 14 12.42 -15.73 -7.32
N GLY A 15 13.45 -16.44 -7.74
CA GLY A 15 14.83 -16.01 -7.54
C GLY A 15 15.12 -14.74 -8.32
N LEU A 16 14.66 -14.64 -9.57
CA LEU A 16 14.86 -13.46 -10.39
C LEU A 16 14.09 -12.24 -9.85
N ALA A 17 12.86 -12.44 -9.38
CA ALA A 17 12.08 -11.39 -8.73
C ALA A 17 12.79 -10.81 -7.50
N GLY A 18 13.38 -11.68 -6.67
CA GLY A 18 14.15 -11.27 -5.49
C GLY A 18 15.46 -10.56 -5.85
N VAL A 19 16.21 -11.06 -6.83
CA VAL A 19 17.46 -10.44 -7.31
C VAL A 19 17.20 -9.04 -7.88
N LEU A 20 16.13 -8.88 -8.65
CA LEU A 20 15.74 -7.56 -9.18
C LEU A 20 15.42 -6.58 -8.04
N ALA A 21 14.62 -7.01 -7.05
CA ALA A 21 14.32 -6.19 -5.89
C ALA A 21 15.57 -5.81 -5.07
N PHE A 22 16.55 -6.72 -4.98
CA PHE A 22 17.81 -6.47 -4.28
C PHE A 22 18.65 -5.38 -4.94
N PHE A 23 18.91 -5.48 -6.25
CA PHE A 23 19.71 -4.48 -6.97
C PHE A 23 19.00 -3.14 -7.15
N PHE A 24 17.67 -3.18 -7.25
CA PHE A 24 16.86 -2.01 -7.56
C PHE A 24 15.67 -1.90 -6.59
N PRO A 25 15.90 -1.35 -5.37
CA PRO A 25 14.95 -1.35 -4.27
C PRO A 25 13.86 -0.29 -4.38
N PHE A 26 13.31 -0.13 -5.57
CA PHE A 26 12.23 0.78 -5.90
C PHE A 26 11.03 0.03 -6.49
N GLY A 27 10.78 -1.18 -5.99
CA GLY A 27 9.63 -1.99 -6.42
C GLY A 27 9.82 -2.77 -7.74
N THR A 28 11.05 -2.88 -8.26
CA THR A 28 11.33 -3.59 -9.52
C THR A 28 10.97 -5.07 -9.51
N GLY A 29 11.13 -5.75 -8.37
CA GLY A 29 10.68 -7.14 -8.21
C GLY A 29 9.17 -7.29 -8.40
N GLN A 30 8.39 -6.28 -7.99
CA GLN A 30 6.94 -6.26 -8.23
C GLN A 30 6.61 -5.93 -9.68
N LEU A 31 7.40 -5.06 -10.31
CA LEU A 31 7.28 -4.77 -11.74
C LEU A 31 7.50 -6.03 -12.59
N TYR A 32 8.51 -6.85 -12.26
CA TYR A 32 8.74 -8.16 -12.88
C TYR A 32 7.57 -9.14 -12.68
N ASN A 33 6.97 -9.10 -11.49
CA ASN A 33 5.78 -9.89 -11.15
C ASN A 33 4.50 -9.39 -11.85
N GLY A 34 4.56 -8.32 -12.66
CA GLY A 34 3.40 -7.75 -13.33
C GLY A 34 2.50 -6.92 -12.40
N GLN A 35 3.03 -6.43 -11.28
CA GLN A 35 2.29 -5.64 -10.28
C GLN A 35 2.78 -4.17 -10.25
N PRO A 36 2.43 -3.36 -11.27
CA PRO A 36 2.93 -1.99 -11.41
C PRO A 36 2.46 -1.07 -10.26
N GLN A 37 1.28 -1.30 -9.71
CA GLN A 37 0.78 -0.51 -8.58
C GLN A 37 1.59 -0.77 -7.29
N LYS A 38 1.86 -2.04 -6.96
CA LYS A 38 2.73 -2.36 -5.81
C LYS A 38 4.15 -1.82 -6.03
N ALA A 39 4.65 -1.87 -7.27
CA ALA A 39 5.92 -1.26 -7.61
C ALA A 39 5.92 0.26 -7.31
N LEU A 40 4.86 0.97 -7.71
CA LEU A 40 4.69 2.41 -7.43
C LEU A 40 4.61 2.72 -5.93
N ILE A 41 3.81 1.96 -5.18
CA ILE A 41 3.69 2.14 -3.72
C ILE A 41 5.06 1.95 -3.06
N PHE A 42 5.79 0.90 -3.45
CA PHE A 42 7.09 0.60 -2.88
C PHE A 42 8.10 1.68 -3.20
N PHE A 43 8.07 2.22 -4.42
CA PHE A 43 8.87 3.37 -4.83
C PHE A 43 8.58 4.60 -3.96
N LEU A 44 7.30 4.95 -3.77
CA LEU A 44 6.90 6.11 -2.97
C LEU A 44 7.30 5.97 -1.49
N VAL A 45 7.08 4.78 -0.91
CA VAL A 45 7.48 4.49 0.48
C VAL A 45 9.00 4.54 0.62
N PHE A 46 9.75 3.95 -0.30
CA PHE A 46 11.21 3.99 -0.29
C PHE A 46 11.72 5.42 -0.40
N ALA A 47 11.21 6.20 -1.36
CA ALA A 47 11.58 7.60 -1.54
C ALA A 47 11.26 8.43 -0.28
N GLY A 48 10.07 8.26 0.30
CA GLY A 48 9.66 8.93 1.53
C GLY A 48 10.57 8.57 2.71
N LEU A 49 10.86 7.29 2.91
CA LEU A 49 11.77 6.85 3.98
C LEU A 49 13.19 7.39 3.80
N VAL A 50 13.70 7.45 2.58
CA VAL A 50 15.02 8.04 2.27
C VAL A 50 15.02 9.54 2.55
N THR A 51 14.00 10.28 2.08
CA THR A 51 13.89 11.72 2.35
C THR A 51 13.80 12.00 3.84
N LEU A 52 13.07 11.18 4.62
CA LEU A 52 12.98 11.35 6.07
C LEU A 52 14.31 11.11 6.80
N GLN A 53 15.31 10.46 6.16
CA GLN A 53 16.62 10.31 6.78
C GLN A 53 17.35 11.66 6.92
N THR A 54 17.05 12.66 6.07
CA THR A 54 17.82 13.92 6.04
C THR A 54 17.49 14.86 7.19
N THR A 55 16.35 14.67 7.86
CA THR A 55 15.88 15.56 8.94
C THR A 55 16.54 15.24 10.29
N GLY A 56 17.12 14.04 10.47
CA GLY A 56 17.75 13.59 11.73
C GLY A 56 16.78 13.29 12.88
N GLU A 57 15.62 13.95 12.91
CA GLU A 57 14.51 13.67 13.83
C GLU A 57 13.94 12.26 13.58
N GLY A 58 13.86 11.42 14.61
CA GLY A 58 13.35 10.04 14.51
C GLY A 58 14.40 8.95 14.26
N GLN A 59 15.69 9.28 14.26
CA GLN A 59 16.77 8.28 14.31
C GLN A 59 16.90 7.68 15.72
N PRO A 60 17.21 6.37 15.87
CA PRO A 60 17.57 5.41 14.81
C PRO A 60 16.37 4.69 14.17
N PHE A 61 15.15 4.94 14.65
CA PHE A 61 13.96 4.21 14.22
C PHE A 61 13.70 4.30 12.72
N LEU A 62 13.87 5.48 12.11
CA LEU A 62 13.70 5.67 10.66
C LEU A 62 14.76 4.95 9.82
N GLY A 63 16.01 4.91 10.26
CA GLY A 63 17.06 4.14 9.59
C GLY A 63 16.81 2.63 9.69
N LEU A 64 16.39 2.15 10.85
CA LEU A 64 15.97 0.75 11.05
C LEU A 64 14.73 0.40 10.21
N SER A 65 13.78 1.32 10.08
CA SER A 65 12.58 1.15 9.25
C SER A 65 12.93 1.05 7.77
N LEU A 66 13.85 1.88 7.28
CA LEU A 66 14.35 1.79 5.91
C LEU A 66 15.06 0.44 5.66
N GLY A 67 15.90 -0.01 6.59
CA GLY A 67 16.55 -1.32 6.51
C GLY A 67 15.56 -2.49 6.53
N ALA A 68 14.59 -2.46 7.43
CA ALA A 68 13.52 -3.46 7.51
C ALA A 68 12.68 -3.48 6.22
N PHE A 69 12.31 -2.30 5.71
CA PHE A 69 11.56 -2.17 4.46
C PHE A 69 12.36 -2.72 3.27
N TYR A 70 13.66 -2.42 3.19
CA TYR A 70 14.55 -2.94 2.15
C TYR A 70 14.62 -4.48 2.14
N ILE A 71 14.70 -5.12 3.29
CA ILE A 71 14.70 -6.60 3.37
C ILE A 71 13.31 -7.14 3.03
N TYR A 72 12.26 -6.52 3.56
CA TYR A 72 10.87 -6.90 3.33
C TYR A 72 10.53 -6.94 1.84
N GLN A 73 10.91 -5.92 1.07
CA GLN A 73 10.57 -5.87 -0.36
C GLN A 73 11.20 -7.00 -1.20
N ILE A 74 12.37 -7.51 -0.82
CA ILE A 74 13.03 -8.64 -1.49
C ILE A 74 12.23 -9.92 -1.23
N ILE A 75 11.85 -10.14 0.03
CA ILE A 75 11.05 -11.30 0.44
C ILE A 75 9.67 -11.24 -0.23
N GLU A 76 9.02 -10.08 -0.21
CA GLU A 76 7.71 -9.87 -0.81
C GLU A 76 7.74 -10.13 -2.32
N ALA A 77 8.79 -9.71 -3.03
CA ALA A 77 8.94 -9.98 -4.47
C ALA A 77 9.06 -11.48 -4.76
N ALA A 78 9.86 -12.21 -3.99
CA ALA A 78 10.03 -13.64 -4.15
C ALA A 78 8.77 -14.44 -3.76
N GLN A 79 8.11 -14.06 -2.66
CA GLN A 79 6.86 -14.67 -2.22
C GLN A 79 5.74 -14.44 -3.24
N THR A 80 5.67 -13.24 -3.80
CA THR A 80 4.69 -12.89 -4.84
C THR A 80 4.87 -13.73 -6.09
N ALA A 81 6.09 -13.91 -6.58
CA ALA A 81 6.37 -14.82 -7.69
C ALA A 81 5.98 -16.28 -7.38
N LYS A 82 6.20 -16.76 -6.15
CA LYS A 82 5.76 -18.11 -5.72
C LYS A 82 4.24 -18.23 -5.70
N ARG A 83 3.52 -17.19 -5.24
CA ARG A 83 2.04 -17.15 -5.29
C ARG A 83 1.55 -17.25 -6.74
N ILE A 84 2.14 -16.47 -7.64
CA ILE A 84 1.88 -16.51 -9.09
C ILE A 84 2.09 -17.91 -9.67
N ASN A 85 3.20 -18.56 -9.32
CA ASN A 85 3.44 -19.90 -9.82
C ASN A 85 2.44 -20.92 -9.30
N ARG A 86 2.05 -20.84 -8.03
CA ARG A 86 1.16 -21.82 -7.39
C ARG A 86 -0.24 -21.81 -7.98
N LYS A 87 -0.88 -20.64 -8.08
CA LYS A 87 -2.22 -20.53 -8.69
C LYS A 87 -2.17 -20.90 -10.19
N ALA A 88 -1.06 -20.61 -10.90
CA ALA A 88 -0.91 -20.95 -12.32
C ALA A 88 -0.84 -22.46 -12.53
N ILE A 89 -0.19 -23.18 -11.61
CA ILE A 89 -0.13 -24.64 -11.58
C ILE A 89 -1.47 -25.26 -11.17
N ALA A 90 -2.23 -24.60 -10.29
CA ALA A 90 -3.55 -25.07 -9.82
C ALA A 90 -4.65 -25.06 -10.90
N GLY A 91 -4.34 -24.58 -12.11
CA GLY A 91 -5.30 -24.57 -13.23
C GLY A 91 -6.31 -23.44 -13.16
N GLU A 92 -6.24 -22.59 -12.14
CA GLU A 92 -6.90 -21.29 -12.13
C GLU A 92 -6.34 -20.48 -13.30
N GLU A 93 -7.22 -19.98 -14.16
CA GLU A 93 -6.85 -18.93 -15.09
C GLU A 93 -6.38 -17.77 -14.24
N TYR A 94 -5.06 -17.55 -14.24
CA TYR A 94 -4.55 -16.22 -14.02
C TYR A 94 -5.04 -15.40 -15.20
N GLU A 95 -6.22 -14.81 -15.03
CA GLU A 95 -6.37 -13.47 -15.55
C GLU A 95 -5.15 -12.70 -15.04
N GLU A 96 -4.55 -11.94 -15.94
CA GLU A 96 -3.81 -10.76 -15.55
C GLU A 96 -4.80 -9.93 -14.73
N GLU A 97 -4.94 -10.26 -13.44
CA GLU A 97 -5.72 -9.51 -12.47
C GLU A 97 -4.98 -8.17 -12.40
N ALA A 98 -5.34 -7.31 -13.36
CA ALA A 98 -5.53 -5.91 -13.14
C ALA A 98 -6.07 -5.82 -11.73
N TYR A 99 -5.16 -5.48 -10.81
CA TYR A 99 -5.39 -5.00 -9.46
C TYR A 99 -6.13 -3.66 -9.53
N ALA A 100 -7.14 -3.62 -10.37
CA ALA A 100 -8.17 -2.66 -10.31
C ALA A 100 -9.07 -3.09 -9.11
N ASP A 101 -9.23 -4.37 -8.74
CA ASP A 101 -10.17 -4.83 -7.68
C ASP A 101 -9.67 -4.95 -6.24
N GLU A 102 -8.39 -4.71 -5.94
CA GLU A 102 -7.92 -4.65 -4.54
C GLU A 102 -7.18 -3.35 -4.21
N VAL A 103 -7.40 -2.32 -5.03
CA VAL A 103 -7.43 -0.98 -4.45
C VAL A 103 -8.81 -0.88 -3.82
N PRO A 104 -8.96 -0.47 -2.54
CA PRO A 104 -10.30 -0.26 -1.99
C PRO A 104 -11.13 0.51 -3.02
N GLU A 105 -12.39 0.13 -3.28
CA GLU A 105 -13.26 0.74 -4.30
C GLU A 105 -13.18 2.28 -4.34
N LEU A 106 -12.81 2.86 -3.20
CA LEU A 106 -12.27 4.20 -3.00
C LEU A 106 -11.36 4.73 -4.13
N VAL A 107 -10.40 3.98 -4.66
CA VAL A 107 -9.39 4.45 -5.63
C VAL A 107 -9.71 4.04 -7.08
N LYS A 108 -10.51 2.99 -7.26
CA LYS A 108 -10.92 2.48 -8.58
C LYS A 108 -12.00 3.36 -9.21
N SER A 109 -12.84 3.94 -8.36
CA SER A 109 -13.59 5.13 -8.74
C SER A 109 -12.58 6.26 -8.90
N GLY A 110 -12.60 6.96 -10.03
CA GLY A 110 -12.00 8.29 -10.18
C GLY A 110 -12.70 9.29 -9.25
N SER A 111 -12.69 9.00 -7.95
CA SER A 111 -13.30 9.81 -6.94
C SER A 111 -12.44 11.05 -6.88
N ILE A 112 -13.00 12.14 -7.40
CA ILE A 112 -12.51 13.52 -7.29
C ILE A 112 -11.96 13.77 -5.87
N PHE A 113 -12.53 13.10 -4.87
CA PHE A 113 -12.01 13.03 -3.52
C PHE A 113 -10.52 12.69 -3.41
N TRP A 114 -10.02 11.60 -4.01
CA TRP A 114 -8.60 11.23 -3.91
C TRP A 114 -7.71 12.20 -4.67
N GLY A 115 -8.16 12.68 -5.83
CA GLY A 115 -7.46 13.73 -6.57
C GLY A 115 -7.36 15.03 -5.77
N ALA A 116 -8.47 15.46 -5.17
CA ALA A 116 -8.54 16.63 -4.32
C ALA A 116 -7.73 16.46 -3.03
N PHE A 117 -7.77 15.28 -2.42
CA PHE A 117 -7.00 14.95 -1.23
C PHE A 117 -5.49 15.02 -1.50
N LEU A 118 -5.02 14.39 -2.59
CA LEU A 118 -3.63 14.46 -3.01
C LEU A 118 -3.22 15.90 -3.37
N MET A 119 -4.11 16.66 -4.02
CA MET A 119 -3.87 18.06 -4.35
C MET A 119 -3.72 18.92 -3.08
N ILE A 120 -4.60 18.75 -2.09
CA ILE A 120 -4.54 19.46 -0.81
C ILE A 120 -3.26 19.10 -0.06
N ILE A 121 -2.91 17.81 0.02
CA ILE A 121 -1.66 17.37 0.64
C ILE A 121 -0.46 17.99 -0.07
N GLY A 122 -0.41 17.95 -1.40
CA GLY A 122 0.65 18.55 -2.18
C GLY A 122 0.78 20.06 -1.95
N LEU A 123 -0.36 20.77 -1.85
CA LEU A 123 -0.39 22.20 -1.56
C LEU A 123 0.15 22.51 -0.15
N VAL A 124 -0.24 21.71 0.84
CA VAL A 124 0.24 21.85 2.22
C VAL A 124 1.73 21.58 2.31
N LEU A 125 2.24 20.55 1.62
CA LEU A 125 3.67 20.26 1.55
C LEU A 125 4.46 21.38 0.85
N LEU A 126 3.90 21.96 -0.21
CA LEU A 126 4.50 23.10 -0.89
C LEU A 126 4.58 24.33 0.03
N LEU A 127 3.49 24.64 0.75
CA LEU A 127 3.47 25.72 1.75
C LEU A 127 4.45 25.47 2.90
N ALA A 128 4.62 24.21 3.30
CA ALA A 128 5.61 23.83 4.29
C ALA A 128 7.05 24.01 3.79
N ASN A 129 7.29 23.79 2.50
CA ASN A 129 8.59 24.05 1.87
C ASN A 129 8.93 25.54 1.80
N PHE A 130 7.94 26.42 1.59
CA PHE A 130 8.11 27.87 1.64
C PHE A 130 8.19 28.46 3.07
N GLU A 131 8.31 27.61 4.09
CA GLU A 131 8.31 27.98 5.52
C GLU A 131 7.06 28.77 5.98
N VAL A 132 6.00 28.81 5.16
CA VAL A 132 4.72 29.45 5.50
C VAL A 132 4.01 28.65 6.60
N ILE A 133 4.17 27.32 6.58
CA ILE A 133 3.62 26.40 7.58
C ILE A 133 4.75 25.52 8.11
N ARG A 134 4.87 25.37 9.43
CA ARG A 134 5.86 24.46 10.03
C ARG A 134 5.37 23.01 9.96
N TYR A 135 6.28 22.08 9.68
CA TYR A 135 5.98 20.64 9.71
C TYR A 135 5.41 20.21 11.07
N SER A 136 5.91 20.77 12.18
CA SER A 136 5.37 20.49 13.53
C SER A 136 3.88 20.77 13.62
N THR A 137 3.41 21.89 13.08
CA THR A 137 1.99 22.26 13.08
C THR A 137 1.14 21.28 12.26
N ILE A 138 1.66 20.68 11.20
CA ILE A 138 0.95 19.66 10.41
C ILE A 138 0.85 18.36 11.21
N PHE A 139 1.94 17.95 11.85
CA PHE A 139 1.94 16.75 12.67
C PHE A 139 1.00 16.92 13.88
N ASP A 140 0.99 18.07 14.54
CA ASP A 140 0.11 18.36 15.70
C ASP A 140 -1.40 18.24 15.40
N LEU A 141 -1.81 18.23 14.13
CA LEU A 141 -3.22 18.10 13.71
C LEU A 141 -3.71 16.64 13.64
N TRP A 142 -2.85 15.64 13.82
CA TRP A 142 -3.24 14.23 13.87
C TRP A 142 -4.38 13.89 14.86
N PRO A 143 -4.49 14.51 16.07
CA PRO A 143 -5.56 14.20 17.01
C PRO A 143 -6.94 14.60 16.48
N LEU A 144 -7.01 15.57 15.57
CA LEU A 144 -8.26 16.02 14.98
C LEU A 144 -8.94 14.90 14.16
N ILE A 145 -8.14 14.09 13.45
CA ILE A 145 -8.64 12.94 12.70
C ILE A 145 -9.28 11.92 13.66
N ILE A 146 -8.63 11.67 14.81
CA ILE A 146 -9.17 10.76 15.84
C ILE A 146 -10.46 11.30 16.43
N ILE A 147 -10.53 12.60 16.71
CA ILE A 147 -11.74 13.25 17.22
C ILE A 147 -12.89 13.07 16.22
N ILE A 148 -12.65 13.32 14.93
CA ILE A 148 -13.67 13.16 13.88
C ILE A 148 -14.15 11.71 13.79
N ILE A 149 -13.23 10.74 13.81
CA ILE A 149 -13.57 9.31 13.80
C ILE A 149 -14.38 8.94 15.05
N GLY A 150 -13.95 9.41 16.23
CA GLY A 150 -14.65 9.17 17.49
C GLY A 150 -16.07 9.72 17.47
N ILE A 151 -16.28 10.94 16.96
CA ILE A 151 -17.60 11.54 16.81
C ILE A 151 -18.47 10.70 15.88
N LYS A 152 -17.94 10.27 14.72
CA LYS A 152 -18.65 9.41 13.77
C LYS A 152 -19.13 8.11 14.44
N LEU A 153 -18.26 7.44 15.20
CA LEU A 153 -18.60 6.21 15.90
C LEU A 153 -19.68 6.42 16.97
N VAL A 154 -19.64 7.53 17.71
CA VAL A 154 -20.68 7.85 18.71
C VAL A 154 -22.03 8.11 18.04
N VAL A 155 -22.05 8.85 16.93
CA VAL A 155 -23.28 9.13 16.17
C VAL A 155 -23.86 7.84 15.60
N GLU A 156 -23.03 6.96 15.05
CA GLU A 156 -23.46 5.64 14.54
C GLU A 156 -24.00 4.77 15.68
N TYR A 157 -23.32 4.72 16.83
CA TYR A 157 -23.80 3.99 18.01
C TYR A 157 -25.16 4.48 18.51
N LEU A 158 -25.36 5.80 18.56
CA LEU A 158 -26.63 6.39 19.00
C LEU A 158 -27.75 6.17 17.97
N SER A 159 -27.43 6.21 16.67
CA SER A 159 -28.40 5.95 15.60
C SER A 159 -28.85 4.49 15.61
N GLN A 160 -27.92 3.55 15.78
CA GLN A 160 -28.20 2.11 15.78
C GLN A 160 -29.00 1.67 17.03
N LYS A 161 -28.75 2.32 18.18
CA LYS A 161 -29.52 2.11 19.42
C LYS A 161 -30.92 2.73 19.36
N GLY A 162 -31.11 3.77 18.55
CA GLY A 162 -32.43 4.36 18.28
C GLY A 162 -33.33 3.45 17.44
N GLU A 163 -32.77 2.75 16.47
CA GLU A 163 -33.52 1.81 15.62
C GLU A 163 -33.96 0.53 16.36
N SER A 164 -33.12 -0.02 17.24
CA SER A 164 -33.48 -1.24 17.99
C SER A 164 -34.59 -1.02 19.03
N ASN A 165 -34.68 0.18 19.62
CA ASN A 165 -35.72 0.52 20.60
C ASN A 165 -37.11 0.76 19.97
N ASN A 166 -37.18 0.94 18.65
CA ASN A 166 -38.43 1.24 17.94
C ASN A 166 -39.06 0.00 17.29
N SER A 167 -38.34 -1.13 17.24
CA SER A 167 -38.87 -2.44 16.78
C SER A 167 -39.46 -3.31 17.90
N GLU A 168 -39.30 -2.91 19.17
CA GLU A 168 -39.84 -3.60 20.36
C GLU A 168 -41.11 -2.93 20.92
N ARG A 169 -41.63 -1.89 20.26
CA ARG A 169 -42.92 -1.24 20.57
C ARG A 169 -43.92 -1.51 19.46
#